data_AF-A0A9E7KWH7-F1
#
_entry.id   AF-A0A9E7KWH7-F1
#
_cell.length_a   1.000
_cell.length_b   1.000
_cell.length_c   1.000
_cell.angle_alpha   90.00
_cell.angle_beta   90.00
_cell.angle_gamma   90.00
#
_symmetry.space_group_name_H-M   'P 1'
#
loop_
_entity.id
_entity.type
_entity.pdbx_description
1 polymer ?
#
loop_
_entity_poly.entity_id
_entity_poly.type
_entity_poly.pdbx_seq_one_letter_code
_entity_poly.pdbx_strand_id
1 'polypeptide(L)'
;MRSPLDTFIACGRSRDEAHELASEIWLAIINNLEENKHTFLLLERFAQEGDLFLPFPYSRSYKVLRRVFKKLFTDYRDYLSRADYYDALACAKSMLKD
;
A
#
# COMPACT_ATOMS: atom_id res chain seq x y z
N MET A 1 18.03 7.05 4.69
CA MET A 1 16.82 7.64 5.28
C MET A 1 16.22 6.61 6.22
N ARG A 2 16.05 6.91 7.53
CA ARG A 2 15.41 5.97 8.48
C ARG A 2 13.95 5.78 8.07
N SER A 3 13.41 4.57 8.17
CA SER A 3 11.97 4.38 7.93
C SER A 3 11.18 5.09 9.03
N PRO A 4 9.93 5.54 8.77
CA PRO A 4 9.05 6.06 9.81
C PRO A 4 8.92 5.08 10.99
N LEU A 5 8.91 3.79 10.68
CA LEU A 5 8.88 2.71 11.64
C LEU A 5 10.09 2.71 12.59
N ASP A 6 11.31 2.88 12.04
CA ASP A 6 12.54 2.96 12.85
C ASP A 6 12.52 4.17 13.78
N THR A 7 11.93 5.27 13.33
CA THR A 7 11.77 6.48 14.16
C THR A 7 10.81 6.21 15.30
N PHE A 8 9.66 5.57 15.05
CA PHE A 8 8.68 5.25 16.09
C PHE A 8 9.21 4.23 17.11
N ILE A 9 9.92 3.20 16.65
CA ILE A 9 10.58 2.22 17.54
C ILE A 9 11.65 2.92 18.38
N ALA A 10 12.47 3.79 17.78
CA ALA A 10 13.49 4.56 18.51
C ALA A 10 12.89 5.54 19.54
N CYS A 11 11.64 5.98 19.35
CA CYS A 11 10.88 6.78 20.32
C CYS A 11 10.20 5.96 21.43
N GLY A 12 10.47 4.65 21.52
CA GLY A 12 9.97 3.79 22.60
C GLY A 12 8.56 3.23 22.38
N ARG A 13 8.02 3.31 21.16
CA ARG A 13 6.74 2.65 20.81
C ARG A 13 6.94 1.14 20.67
N SER A 14 5.89 0.38 20.95
CA SER A 14 5.90 -1.06 20.62
C SER A 14 5.96 -1.26 19.10
N ARG A 15 6.38 -2.46 18.65
CA ARG A 15 6.40 -2.80 17.22
C ARG A 15 5.00 -2.70 16.59
N ASP A 16 3.98 -3.10 17.33
CA ASP A 16 2.58 -3.05 16.89
C ASP A 16 2.08 -1.61 16.76
N GLU A 17 2.37 -0.77 17.76
CA GLU A 17 2.04 0.66 17.74
C GLU A 17 2.76 1.39 16.60
N ALA A 18 4.05 1.09 16.39
CA ALA A 18 4.83 1.67 15.31
C ALA A 18 4.29 1.26 13.92
N HIS A 19 3.88 0.00 13.77
CA HIS A 19 3.26 -0.52 12.55
C HIS A 19 1.89 0.11 12.28
N GLU A 20 1.04 0.27 13.30
CA GLU A 20 -0.26 0.93 13.14
C GLU A 20 -0.09 2.41 12.79
N LEU A 21 0.79 3.14 13.48
CA LEU A 21 1.07 4.55 13.17
C LEU A 21 1.61 4.72 11.74
N ALA A 22 2.53 3.85 11.31
CA ALA A 22 3.02 3.88 9.94
C ALA A 22 1.91 3.56 8.92
N SER A 23 1.00 2.65 9.26
CA SER A 23 -0.17 2.33 8.43
C SER A 23 -1.09 3.53 8.24
N GLU A 24 -1.40 4.25 9.32
CA GLU A 24 -2.23 5.46 9.27
C GLU A 24 -1.57 6.57 8.43
N ILE A 25 -0.25 6.74 8.53
CA ILE A 25 0.49 7.68 7.69
C ILE A 25 0.40 7.30 6.22
N TRP A 26 0.60 6.02 5.88
CA TRP A 26 0.45 5.54 4.51
C TRP A 26 -0.96 5.75 3.96
N LEU A 27 -2.00 5.47 4.76
CA LEU A 27 -3.39 5.72 4.38
C LEU A 27 -3.64 7.20 4.12
N ALA A 28 -3.16 8.08 5.01
CA ALA A 28 -3.26 9.51 4.83
C ALA A 28 -2.57 9.96 3.54
N ILE A 29 -1.35 9.49 3.26
CA ILE A 29 -0.64 9.81 2.02
C ILE A 29 -1.46 9.37 0.81
N ILE A 30 -1.85 8.09 0.71
CA ILE A 30 -2.59 7.54 -0.44
C ILE A 30 -3.91 8.29 -0.68
N ASN A 31 -4.60 8.67 0.40
CA ASN A 31 -5.85 9.43 0.32
C ASN A 31 -5.65 10.83 -0.27
N ASN A 32 -4.51 11.46 0.00
CA ASN A 32 -4.21 12.83 -0.42
C ASN A 32 -3.39 12.92 -1.72
N LEU A 33 -3.02 11.79 -2.35
CA LEU A 33 -2.35 11.82 -3.65
C LEU A 33 -3.30 12.36 -4.73
N GLU A 34 -2.80 13.32 -5.52
CA GLU A 34 -3.48 13.87 -6.68
C GLU A 34 -3.80 12.80 -7.73
N GLU A 35 -4.94 12.95 -8.41
CA GLU A 35 -5.36 12.08 -9.49
C GLU A 35 -4.65 12.43 -10.79
N ASN A 36 -3.54 11.74 -11.04
CA ASN A 36 -2.78 11.86 -12.28
C ASN A 36 -2.09 10.54 -12.64
N LYS A 37 -1.54 10.48 -13.86
CA LYS A 37 -0.87 9.28 -14.38
C LYS A 37 0.35 8.85 -13.54
N HIS A 38 1.05 9.80 -12.91
CA HIS A 38 2.19 9.48 -12.06
C HIS A 38 1.73 8.74 -10.78
N THR A 39 0.66 9.22 -10.14
CA THR A 39 0.05 8.55 -8.99
C THR A 39 -0.45 7.16 -9.35
N PHE A 40 -1.05 6.99 -10.53
CA PHE A 40 -1.44 5.67 -11.03
C PHE A 40 -0.26 4.68 -11.06
N LEU A 41 0.85 5.04 -11.72
CA LEU A 41 2.03 4.17 -11.83
C LEU A 41 2.62 3.82 -10.46
N LEU A 42 2.59 4.76 -9.51
CA LEU A 42 3.03 4.53 -8.13
C LEU A 42 2.15 3.48 -7.43
N LEU A 43 0.83 3.61 -7.54
CA LEU A 43 -0.13 2.71 -6.92
C LEU A 43 -0.12 1.32 -7.57
N GLU A 44 0.03 1.26 -8.89
CA GLU A 44 0.16 0.00 -9.63
C GLU A 44 1.40 -0.78 -9.17
N ARG A 45 2.54 -0.10 -9.03
CA ARG A 45 3.75 -0.70 -8.48
C ARG A 45 3.55 -1.18 -7.04
N PHE A 46 2.88 -0.39 -6.20
CA PHE A 46 2.56 -0.81 -4.83
C PHE A 46 1.67 -2.05 -4.78
N ALA A 47 0.72 -2.19 -5.70
CA ALA A 47 -0.14 -3.37 -5.79
C ALA A 47 0.63 -4.62 -6.22
N GLN A 48 1.61 -4.48 -7.12
CA GLN A 48 2.44 -5.59 -7.61
C GLN A 48 3.54 -6.01 -6.63
N GLU A 49 4.15 -5.06 -5.92
CA GLU A 49 5.22 -5.34 -4.95
C GLU A 49 4.72 -6.14 -3.73
N GLY A 50 3.42 -6.08 -3.42
CA GLY A 50 2.82 -6.80 -2.29
C GLY A 50 3.57 -6.62 -0.96
N ASP A 51 3.45 -7.61 -0.08
CA ASP A 51 4.21 -7.72 1.18
C ASP A 51 5.57 -8.44 0.99
N LEU A 52 5.95 -8.72 -0.26
CA LEU A 52 7.05 -9.61 -0.63
C LEU A 52 8.44 -9.09 -0.22
N PHE A 53 8.56 -7.85 0.22
CA PHE A 53 9.87 -7.22 0.40
C PHE A 53 10.31 -7.06 1.86
N LEU A 54 9.40 -7.03 2.85
CA LEU A 54 9.76 -6.65 4.22
C LEU A 54 9.00 -7.46 5.28
N PRO A 55 9.68 -8.09 6.25
CA PRO A 55 9.03 -8.80 7.34
C PRO A 55 8.35 -7.82 8.31
N PHE A 56 7.34 -8.30 9.05
CA PHE A 56 6.74 -7.54 10.15
C PHE A 56 7.82 -7.01 11.11
N PRO A 57 7.81 -5.73 11.50
CA PRO A 57 6.74 -4.74 11.35
C PRO A 57 6.95 -3.77 10.18
N TYR A 58 7.84 -4.10 9.25
CA TYR A 58 8.16 -3.27 8.08
C TYR A 58 7.28 -3.61 6.86
N SER A 59 6.54 -4.72 6.92
CA SER A 59 5.45 -5.07 6.02
C SER A 59 4.39 -3.97 5.98
N ARG A 60 3.69 -3.81 4.85
CA ARG A 60 2.59 -2.84 4.77
C ARG A 60 1.33 -3.51 5.31
N SER A 61 0.57 -2.83 6.16
CA SER A 61 -0.67 -3.42 6.65
C SER A 61 -1.65 -3.71 5.50
N TYR A 62 -2.44 -4.76 5.70
CA TYR A 62 -3.55 -5.11 4.84
C TYR A 62 -4.49 -3.93 4.54
N LYS A 63 -4.71 -3.04 5.53
CA LYS A 63 -5.55 -1.85 5.36
C LYS A 63 -4.98 -0.91 4.28
N VAL A 64 -3.66 -0.72 4.25
CA VAL A 64 -2.96 0.09 3.25
C VAL A 64 -3.09 -0.53 1.87
N LEU A 65 -2.81 -1.83 1.74
CA LEU A 65 -2.90 -2.57 0.47
C LEU A 65 -4.33 -2.55 -0.08
N ARG A 66 -5.32 -2.83 0.76
CA ARG A 66 -6.74 -2.73 0.40
C ARG A 66 -7.11 -1.34 -0.09
N ARG A 67 -6.53 -0.29 0.48
CA ARG A 67 -6.77 1.09 0.04
C ARG A 67 -6.17 1.38 -1.33
N VAL A 68 -4.97 0.84 -1.63
CA VAL A 68 -4.33 0.92 -2.95
C VAL A 68 -5.22 0.27 -4.01
N PHE A 69 -5.63 -0.99 -3.80
CA PHE A 69 -6.51 -1.69 -4.74
C PHE A 69 -7.84 -0.96 -4.94
N LYS A 70 -8.41 -0.38 -3.89
CA LYS A 70 -9.61 0.45 -4.02
C LYS A 70 -9.37 1.61 -4.98
N LYS A 71 -8.31 2.44 -4.81
CA LYS A 71 -8.03 3.55 -5.75
C LYS A 71 -7.79 3.04 -7.17
N LEU A 72 -7.06 1.95 -7.36
CA LEU A 72 -6.79 1.40 -8.68
C LEU A 72 -8.07 0.99 -9.42
N PHE A 73 -8.99 0.31 -8.74
CA PHE A 73 -10.22 -0.18 -9.36
C PHE A 73 -11.35 0.87 -9.45
N THR A 74 -11.29 1.95 -8.68
CA THR A 74 -12.28 3.04 -8.75
C THR A 74 -11.74 4.24 -9.51
N ASP A 75 -10.69 4.87 -9.00
CA ASP A 75 -10.24 6.20 -9.41
C ASP A 75 -9.37 6.12 -10.68
N TYR A 76 -8.65 5.01 -10.87
CA TYR A 76 -7.75 4.81 -12.01
C TYR A 76 -8.17 3.68 -12.95
N ARG A 77 -9.44 3.28 -12.91
CA ARG A 77 -9.95 2.18 -13.74
C ARG A 77 -9.64 2.36 -15.22
N ASP A 78 -9.75 3.59 -15.72
CA ASP A 78 -9.53 3.92 -17.13
C ASP A 78 -8.05 3.92 -17.54
N TYR A 79 -7.14 3.95 -16.55
CA TYR A 79 -5.69 3.85 -16.79
C TYR A 79 -5.21 2.41 -16.90
N LEU A 80 -5.97 1.45 -16.36
CA LEU A 80 -5.63 0.03 -16.41
C LEU A 80 -5.92 -0.53 -17.80
N SER A 81 -4.91 -1.14 -18.44
CA SER A 81 -5.22 -2.00 -19.56
C SER A 81 -5.98 -3.24 -19.09
N ARG A 82 -6.58 -3.97 -20.02
CA ARG A 82 -7.28 -5.22 -19.69
C ARG A 82 -6.34 -6.21 -19.00
N ALA A 83 -5.07 -6.27 -19.39
CA ALA A 83 -4.08 -7.15 -18.76
C ALA A 83 -3.79 -6.68 -17.33
N ASP A 84 -3.43 -5.40 -17.16
CA ASP A 84 -3.09 -4.82 -15.85
C ASP A 84 -4.23 -4.97 -14.84
N TYR A 85 -5.48 -4.82 -15.30
CA TYR A 85 -6.66 -5.04 -14.47
C TYR A 85 -6.72 -6.47 -13.91
N TYR A 86 -6.48 -7.49 -14.74
CA TYR A 86 -6.53 -8.89 -14.28
C TYR A 86 -5.32 -9.24 -13.41
N ASP A 87 -4.16 -8.67 -13.68
CA ASP A 87 -2.96 -8.84 -12.86
C ASP A 87 -3.15 -8.23 -11.47
N ALA A 88 -3.63 -6.99 -11.40
CA ALA A 88 -3.99 -6.33 -10.14
C ALA A 88 -5.10 -7.10 -9.40
N LEU A 89 -6.08 -7.65 -10.11
CA LEU A 89 -7.14 -8.46 -9.52
C LEU A 89 -6.62 -9.79 -8.96
N ALA A 90 -5.67 -10.43 -9.65
CA ALA A 90 -5.01 -11.64 -9.17
C ALA A 90 -4.20 -11.35 -7.89
N CYS A 91 -3.46 -10.24 -7.86
CA CYS A 91 -2.73 -9.77 -6.68
C CYS A 91 -3.69 -9.47 -5.52
N ALA A 92 -4.78 -8.75 -5.77
CA ALA A 92 -5.79 -8.50 -4.74
C ALA A 92 -6.35 -9.82 -4.19
N LYS A 93 -6.66 -10.79 -5.04
CA LYS A 93 -7.19 -12.09 -4.59
C LYS A 93 -6.20 -12.92 -3.80
N SER A 94 -4.90 -12.87 -4.11
CA SER A 94 -3.90 -13.61 -3.33
C SER A 94 -3.70 -12.98 -1.95
N MET A 95 -3.71 -11.64 -1.87
CA MET A 95 -3.48 -10.91 -0.63
C MET A 95 -4.70 -10.83 0.28
N LEU A 96 -5.92 -10.89 -0.28
CA LEU A 96 -7.18 -10.80 0.48
C LEU A 96 -7.74 -12.18 0.90
N LYS A 97 -7.00 -13.27 0.68
CA LYS A 97 -7.46 -14.65 0.94
C LYS A 97 -7.11 -15.21 2.32
N ASP A 98 -6.43 -14.43 3.16
CA ASP A 98 -6.15 -14.76 4.56
C ASP A 98 -7.11 -14.05 5.51
#